data_AF-A0A0N4V144-F1
#
_entry.id   AF-A0A0N4V144-F1
#
_cell.length_a   1.000
_cell.length_b   1.000
_cell.length_c   1.000
_cell.angle_alpha   90.00
_cell.angle_beta   90.00
_cell.angle_gamma   90.00
#
_symmetry.space_group_name_H-M   'P 1'
#
loop_
_entity.id
_entity.type
_entity.pdbx_description
1 polymer ?
#
loop_
_entity_poly.entity_id
_entity_poly.type
_entity_poly.pdbx_seq_one_letter_code
_entity_poly.pdbx_strand_id
1 'polypeptide(L)'
;MSDPVTDFLAREQNVLADIEGAPVGIENDTNVAAGDEDLGFENVNSVNGVDSGVDLPALDQQQAPLATNLRSSANNTPSPVPLQQPTVPKIEPEKIRKWREEQKKMLEEKDEQEEKKKEELRGAAKKELDQWYANRQEQLEKTKIANRKAEEEFIADRDKGEGGADWDRIAKLCEFSTKNSKNVADLSRFRSILLQLKNTSN
;
A
#
# COMPACT_ATOMS: atom_id res chain seq x y z
N MET A 1 -35.87 32.34 -17.83
CA MET A 1 -34.55 32.99 -17.67
C MET A 1 -33.79 32.17 -16.66
N SER A 2 -32.87 31.32 -17.12
CA SER A 2 -32.06 30.46 -16.25
C SER A 2 -31.04 31.31 -15.49
N ASP A 3 -30.88 31.00 -14.20
CA ASP A 3 -30.01 31.70 -13.26
C ASP A 3 -28.52 31.47 -13.64
N PRO A 4 -27.72 32.52 -13.89
CA PRO A 4 -26.31 32.39 -14.27
C PRO A 4 -25.46 31.62 -13.25
N VAL A 5 -25.89 31.56 -11.97
CA VAL A 5 -25.22 30.78 -10.93
C VAL A 5 -25.41 29.28 -11.17
N THR A 6 -26.60 28.88 -11.62
CA THR A 6 -26.90 27.46 -11.92
C THR A 6 -26.13 26.95 -13.14
N ASP A 7 -25.94 27.80 -14.15
CA ASP A 7 -25.17 27.48 -15.35
C ASP A 7 -23.67 27.32 -15.02
N PHE A 8 -23.14 28.16 -14.13
CA PHE A 8 -21.75 28.04 -13.65
C PHE A 8 -21.52 26.77 -12.83
N LEU A 9 -22.42 26.45 -11.88
CA LEU A 9 -22.31 25.22 -11.08
C LEU A 9 -22.40 23.95 -11.96
N ALA A 10 -23.30 23.95 -12.94
CA ALA A 10 -23.43 22.84 -13.87
C ALA A 10 -22.17 22.67 -14.74
N ARG A 11 -21.57 23.78 -15.18
CA ARG A 11 -20.34 23.78 -15.97
C ARG A 11 -19.15 23.26 -15.16
N GLU A 12 -18.97 23.70 -13.91
CA GLU A 12 -17.89 23.24 -13.05
C GLU A 12 -18.04 21.77 -12.65
N GLN A 13 -19.26 21.29 -12.38
CA GLN A 13 -19.51 19.86 -12.13
C GLN A 13 -19.18 18.97 -13.33
N ASN A 14 -19.48 19.43 -14.55
CA ASN A 14 -19.23 18.65 -15.76
C ASN A 14 -17.72 18.58 -16.11
N VAL A 15 -16.97 19.64 -15.80
CA VAL A 15 -15.49 19.66 -15.96
C VAL A 15 -14.81 18.71 -14.97
N LEU A 16 -15.35 18.57 -13.75
CA LEU A 16 -14.78 17.67 -12.75
C LEU A 16 -15.11 16.19 -13.03
N ALA A 17 -16.29 15.90 -13.58
CA ALA A 17 -16.69 14.55 -13.94
C ALA A 17 -15.84 13.94 -15.09
N ASP A 18 -15.24 14.78 -15.93
CA ASP A 18 -14.38 14.35 -17.05
C ASP A 18 -12.98 13.87 -16.59
N ILE A 19 -12.59 14.18 -15.35
CA ILE A 19 -11.32 13.75 -14.74
C ILE A 19 -11.47 12.41 -13.99
N GLU A 20 -12.68 12.06 -13.54
CA GLU A 20 -12.93 10.87 -12.70
C GLU A 20 -13.16 9.57 -13.52
N GLY A 21 -13.14 9.66 -14.85
CA GLY A 21 -13.48 8.56 -15.76
C GLY A 21 -12.33 7.97 -16.61
N ALA A 22 -11.12 8.53 -16.56
CA ALA A 22 -10.00 7.98 -17.32
C ALA A 22 -9.23 6.95 -16.47
N PRO A 23 -9.26 5.64 -16.81
CA PRO A 23 -8.38 4.69 -16.17
C PRO A 23 -6.93 5.09 -16.47
N VAL A 24 -6.16 5.41 -15.43
CA VAL A 24 -4.70 5.42 -15.52
C VAL A 24 -4.30 3.98 -15.81
N GLY A 25 -3.99 3.71 -17.08
CA GLY A 25 -3.53 2.40 -17.54
C GLY A 25 -2.20 2.07 -16.87
N ILE A 26 -2.26 1.35 -15.75
CA ILE A 26 -1.15 0.50 -15.33
C ILE A 26 -1.29 -0.77 -16.15
N GLU A 27 -0.52 -0.80 -17.22
CA GLU A 27 -0.36 -1.93 -18.12
C GLU A 27 0.33 -3.05 -17.32
N ASN A 28 -0.47 -4.00 -16.82
CA ASN A 28 0.06 -5.24 -16.27
C ASN A 28 0.55 -6.11 -17.43
N ASP A 29 1.82 -5.94 -17.81
CA ASP A 29 2.54 -6.90 -18.64
C ASP A 29 2.75 -8.19 -17.84
N THR A 30 1.75 -9.08 -17.87
CA THR A 30 1.92 -10.47 -17.47
C THR A 30 2.61 -11.22 -18.59
N ASN A 31 3.94 -11.22 -18.59
CA ASN A 31 4.72 -12.24 -19.27
C ASN A 31 5.96 -12.59 -18.46
N VAL A 32 5.78 -13.46 -17.46
CA VAL A 32 6.90 -14.17 -16.84
C VAL A 32 6.60 -15.65 -16.89
N ALA A 33 7.29 -16.30 -17.84
CA ALA A 33 7.36 -17.73 -17.97
C ALA A 33 7.92 -18.35 -16.69
N ALA A 34 7.42 -19.55 -16.38
CA ALA A 34 7.81 -20.38 -15.26
C ALA A 34 9.35 -20.50 -15.10
N GLY A 35 9.83 -20.08 -13.93
CA GLY A 35 11.18 -20.28 -13.43
C GLY A 35 11.15 -20.16 -11.92
N ASP A 36 11.30 -21.29 -11.26
CA ASP A 36 11.43 -21.47 -9.82
C ASP A 36 12.79 -20.91 -9.36
N GLU A 37 12.77 -19.74 -8.72
CA GLU A 37 13.93 -19.18 -8.02
C GLU A 37 13.43 -18.69 -6.65
N ASP A 38 13.65 -19.56 -5.66
CA ASP A 38 13.67 -19.30 -4.23
C ASP A 38 14.37 -17.97 -3.91
N LEU A 39 13.60 -16.95 -3.53
CA LEU A 39 14.12 -15.74 -2.91
C LEU A 39 13.73 -15.74 -1.43
N GLY A 40 14.44 -16.58 -0.68
CA GLY A 40 14.61 -16.45 0.76
C GLY A 40 14.97 -15.00 1.09
N PHE A 41 14.20 -14.41 2.00
CA PHE A 41 14.45 -13.08 2.53
C PHE A 41 15.69 -13.14 3.43
N GLU A 42 16.87 -13.11 2.80
CA GLU A 42 18.12 -12.90 3.50
C GLU A 42 18.21 -11.48 4.04
N ASN A 43 18.72 -11.46 5.27
CA ASN A 43 19.08 -10.32 6.08
C ASN A 43 19.92 -9.28 5.32
N VAL A 44 19.31 -8.18 4.88
CA VAL A 44 20.02 -6.95 4.50
C VAL A 44 19.96 -5.97 5.66
N ASN A 45 20.76 -6.25 6.68
CA ASN A 45 21.28 -5.21 7.54
C ASN A 45 22.46 -4.56 6.78
N SER A 46 22.39 -3.23 6.61
CA SER A 46 23.39 -2.36 5.96
C SER A 46 23.24 -2.16 4.44
N VAL A 47 22.31 -1.26 4.06
CA VAL A 47 22.59 -0.30 2.99
C VAL A 47 22.31 1.09 3.53
N ASN A 48 23.38 1.86 3.64
CA ASN A 48 23.38 3.26 4.05
C ASN A 48 22.47 4.11 3.15
N GLY A 49 21.72 5.01 3.78
CA GLY A 49 21.46 6.35 3.28
C GLY A 49 20.76 6.45 1.92
N VAL A 50 19.48 6.10 1.84
CA VAL A 50 18.59 6.73 0.86
C VAL A 50 18.01 7.98 1.51
N ASP A 51 18.73 9.06 1.28
CA ASP A 51 18.34 10.46 1.52
C ASP A 51 17.00 10.74 0.83
N SER A 52 15.90 10.57 1.57
CA SER A 52 14.64 11.22 1.24
C SER A 52 14.86 12.71 1.45
N GLY A 53 15.34 13.40 0.41
CA GLY A 53 15.80 14.79 0.35
C GLY A 53 14.83 15.85 0.86
N VAL A 54 14.51 15.77 2.14
CA VAL A 54 13.70 16.68 2.93
C VAL A 54 14.51 16.99 4.19
N ASP A 55 15.75 17.42 3.99
CA ASP A 55 16.59 17.98 5.04
C ASP A 55 15.99 19.34 5.43
N LEU A 56 15.16 19.37 6.47
CA LEU A 56 14.79 20.59 7.20
C LEU A 56 15.58 20.69 8.52
N PRO A 57 16.85 21.12 8.51
CA PRO A 57 17.54 21.53 9.73
C PRO A 57 17.36 23.04 10.02
N ALA A 58 16.19 23.60 9.69
CA ALA A 58 15.98 25.06 9.73
C ALA A 58 14.96 25.57 10.77
N LEU A 59 14.40 24.70 11.62
CA LEU A 59 13.41 25.14 12.63
C LEU A 59 13.86 25.00 14.09
N ASP A 60 15.04 24.44 14.37
CA ASP A 60 15.48 24.18 15.75
C ASP A 60 16.75 24.96 16.15
N GLN A 61 16.78 26.27 15.85
CA GLN A 61 17.60 27.20 16.64
C GLN A 61 17.18 28.66 16.41
N GLN A 62 16.22 29.13 17.21
CA GLN A 62 16.21 30.48 17.81
C GLN A 62 14.90 30.71 18.57
N GLN A 63 14.86 30.33 19.84
CA GLN A 63 14.17 31.16 20.82
C GLN A 63 15.04 32.40 21.04
N ALA A 64 14.70 33.49 20.36
CA ALA A 64 15.19 34.82 20.67
C ALA A 64 13.99 35.68 21.14
N PRO A 65 14.15 36.50 22.19
CA PRO A 65 13.08 37.32 22.72
C PRO A 65 12.60 38.31 21.67
N LEU A 66 11.28 38.52 21.60
CA LEU A 66 10.62 39.50 20.73
C LEU A 66 11.02 40.92 21.18
N ALA A 67 12.20 41.37 20.78
CA ALA A 67 12.66 42.73 20.97
C ALA A 67 12.02 43.61 19.89
N THR A 68 11.07 44.43 20.34
CA THR A 68 10.53 45.59 19.65
C THR A 68 11.66 46.39 19.00
N ASN A 69 11.83 46.28 17.69
CA ASN A 69 12.80 47.07 16.95
C ASN A 69 12.25 48.48 16.73
N LEU A 70 12.62 49.35 17.68
CA LEU A 70 12.60 50.80 17.55
C LEU A 70 13.59 51.20 16.44
N ARG A 71 13.08 51.53 15.26
CA ARG A 71 13.91 52.03 14.16
C ARG A 71 14.19 53.51 14.37
N SER A 72 15.34 53.82 14.97
CA SER A 72 15.92 55.15 14.99
C SER A 72 16.44 55.50 13.59
N SER A 73 15.60 56.18 12.79
CA SER A 73 16.05 56.89 11.59
C SER A 73 15.93 58.38 11.85
N ALA A 74 17.06 59.03 12.06
CA ALA A 74 17.17 60.48 12.19
C ALA A 74 16.81 61.14 10.85
N ASN A 75 15.56 61.55 10.70
CA ASN A 75 15.14 62.55 9.73
C ASN A 75 14.29 63.58 10.49
N ASN A 76 14.81 64.79 10.61
CA ASN A 76 14.16 65.93 11.25
C ASN A 76 12.96 66.40 10.40
N THR A 77 11.80 65.78 10.60
CA THR A 77 10.49 66.30 10.19
C THR A 77 9.55 66.22 11.37
N PRO A 78 8.91 67.31 11.83
CA PRO A 78 7.96 67.25 12.94
C PRO A 78 6.72 66.47 12.47
N SER A 79 6.64 65.21 12.90
CA SER A 79 5.47 64.36 12.69
C SER A 79 4.34 64.81 13.63
N PRO A 80 3.07 64.89 13.20
CA PRO A 80 1.98 65.32 14.06
C PRO A 80 1.79 64.31 15.20
N VAL A 81 1.74 64.81 16.42
CA VAL A 81 1.45 64.04 17.63
C VAL A 81 0.09 63.33 17.43
N PRO A 82 -0.03 62.00 17.54
CA PRO A 82 -1.33 61.36 17.52
C PRO A 82 -2.07 61.77 18.79
N LEU A 83 -3.13 62.58 18.66
CA LEU A 83 -4.05 62.81 19.76
C LEU A 83 -4.62 61.45 20.19
N GLN A 84 -4.37 61.08 21.45
CA GLN A 84 -5.03 59.97 22.11
C GLN A 84 -6.54 60.26 22.10
N GLN A 85 -7.25 59.64 21.17
CA GLN A 85 -8.70 59.63 21.21
C GLN A 85 -9.13 58.84 22.46
N PRO A 86 -10.12 59.33 23.23
CA PRO A 86 -10.69 58.53 24.31
C PRO A 86 -11.14 57.19 23.72
N THR A 87 -10.67 56.09 24.32
CA THR A 87 -11.07 54.72 23.96
C THR A 87 -12.52 54.52 24.36
N VAL A 88 -13.45 55.04 23.56
CA VAL A 88 -14.85 54.63 23.63
C VAL A 88 -14.85 53.13 23.39
N PRO A 89 -15.32 52.30 24.34
CA PRO A 89 -15.42 50.87 24.10
C PRO A 89 -16.28 50.68 22.86
N LYS A 90 -15.67 50.21 21.77
CA LYS A 90 -16.39 49.87 20.54
C LYS A 90 -17.36 48.76 20.91
N ILE A 91 -18.60 49.13 21.18
CA ILE A 91 -19.72 48.20 21.21
C ILE A 91 -19.76 47.63 19.80
N GLU A 92 -19.26 46.41 19.62
CA GLU A 92 -19.25 45.76 18.31
C GLU A 92 -20.71 45.73 17.81
N PRO A 93 -20.99 46.24 16.60
CA PRO A 93 -22.35 46.25 16.08
C PRO A 93 -22.86 44.81 15.94
N GLU A 94 -24.09 44.55 16.39
CA GLU A 94 -24.72 43.21 16.44
C GLU A 94 -24.59 42.39 15.15
N LYS A 95 -24.50 43.04 13.98
CA LYS A 95 -24.26 42.38 12.69
C LYS A 95 -22.89 41.68 12.62
N ILE A 96 -21.84 42.31 13.15
CA ILE A 96 -20.48 41.74 13.18
C ILE A 96 -20.42 40.59 14.19
N ARG A 97 -21.14 40.70 15.32
CA ARG A 97 -21.27 39.61 16.30
C ARG A 97 -21.91 38.38 15.66
N LYS A 98 -23.06 38.55 15.00
CA LYS A 98 -23.74 37.46 14.27
C LYS A 98 -22.85 36.86 13.18
N TRP A 99 -22.14 37.68 12.40
CA TRP A 99 -21.22 37.21 11.38
C TRP A 99 -20.06 36.38 11.97
N ARG A 100 -19.47 36.81 13.10
CA ARG A 100 -18.41 36.02 13.76
C ARG A 100 -18.94 34.70 14.32
N GLU A 101 -20.14 34.70 14.89
CA GLU A 101 -20.79 33.47 15.38
C GLU A 101 -21.08 32.50 14.23
N GLU A 102 -21.60 32.98 13.09
CA GLU A 102 -21.85 32.17 11.90
C GLU A 102 -20.56 31.63 11.26
N GLN A 103 -19.52 32.47 11.12
CA GLN A 103 -18.22 32.03 10.61
C GLN A 103 -17.53 31.03 11.53
N LYS A 104 -17.58 31.26 12.84
CA LYS A 104 -17.04 30.32 13.83
C LYS A 104 -17.74 28.98 13.73
N LYS A 105 -19.08 28.98 13.62
CA LYS A 105 -19.86 27.74 13.47
C LYS A 105 -19.51 27.01 12.17
N MET A 106 -19.35 27.74 11.06
CA MET A 106 -18.98 27.13 9.79
C MET A 106 -17.58 26.54 9.79
N LEU A 107 -16.64 27.18 10.49
CA LEU A 107 -15.30 26.64 10.67
C LEU A 107 -15.34 25.37 11.52
N GLU A 108 -16.07 25.39 12.64
CA GLU A 108 -16.23 24.23 13.51
C GLU A 108 -16.87 23.04 12.78
N GLU A 109 -17.89 23.27 11.95
CA GLU A 109 -18.50 22.20 11.12
C GLU A 109 -17.50 21.64 10.10
N LYS A 110 -16.66 22.49 9.50
CA LYS A 110 -15.63 22.04 8.55
C LYS A 110 -14.54 21.23 9.26
N ASP A 111 -14.11 21.66 10.43
CA ASP A 111 -13.11 20.96 11.25
C ASP A 111 -13.65 19.59 11.69
N GLU A 112 -14.93 19.51 12.09
CA GLU A 112 -15.57 18.23 12.45
C GLU A 112 -15.68 17.26 11.25
N GLN A 113 -15.96 17.77 10.04
CA GLN A 113 -15.97 16.95 8.82
C GLN A 113 -14.57 16.43 8.47
N GLU A 114 -13.53 17.27 8.63
CA GLU A 114 -12.16 16.84 8.41
C GLU A 114 -11.74 15.76 9.41
N GLU A 115 -12.07 15.94 10.69
CA GLU A 115 -11.77 14.97 11.74
C GLU A 115 -12.45 13.62 11.47
N LYS A 116 -13.74 13.63 11.11
CA LYS A 116 -14.47 12.41 10.72
C LYS A 116 -13.82 11.70 9.54
N LYS A 117 -13.50 12.44 8.46
CA LYS A 117 -12.86 11.83 7.28
C LYS A 117 -11.49 11.25 7.61
N LYS A 118 -10.73 11.89 8.50
CA LYS A 118 -9.44 11.39 8.97
C LYS A 118 -9.59 10.13 9.82
N GLU A 119 -10.59 10.07 10.68
CA GLU A 119 -10.90 8.88 11.47
C GLU A 119 -11.37 7.71 10.59
N GLU A 120 -12.23 7.98 9.61
CA GLU A 120 -12.68 6.99 8.62
C GLU A 120 -11.50 6.42 7.82
N LEU A 121 -10.58 7.26 7.34
CA LEU A 121 -9.39 6.81 6.63
C LEU A 121 -8.48 5.95 7.52
N ARG A 122 -8.28 6.35 8.79
CA ARG A 122 -7.52 5.52 9.74
C ARG A 122 -8.22 4.21 10.03
N GLY A 123 -9.54 4.23 10.19
CA GLY A 123 -10.35 3.04 10.41
C GLY A 123 -10.30 2.08 9.24
N ALA A 124 -10.38 2.60 8.01
CA ALA A 124 -10.25 1.82 6.78
C ALA A 124 -8.85 1.19 6.66
N ALA A 125 -7.79 1.98 6.84
CA ALA A 125 -6.41 1.48 6.78
C ALA A 125 -6.15 0.38 7.81
N LYS A 126 -6.67 0.53 9.03
CA LYS A 126 -6.56 -0.51 10.06
C LYS A 126 -7.31 -1.79 9.67
N LYS A 127 -8.54 -1.67 9.18
CA LYS A 127 -9.34 -2.83 8.72
C LYS A 127 -8.67 -3.56 7.57
N GLU A 128 -8.11 -2.84 6.61
CA GLU A 128 -7.39 -3.42 5.48
C GLU A 128 -6.15 -4.20 5.94
N LEU A 129 -5.40 -3.64 6.89
CA LEU A 129 -4.24 -4.32 7.49
C LEU A 129 -4.66 -5.60 8.23
N ASP A 130 -5.71 -5.53 9.04
CA ASP A 130 -6.26 -6.70 9.73
C ASP A 130 -6.75 -7.77 8.74
N GLN A 131 -7.43 -7.35 7.66
CA GLN A 131 -7.88 -8.24 6.59
C GLN A 131 -6.70 -8.89 5.84
N TRP A 132 -5.64 -8.15 5.58
CA TRP A 132 -4.44 -8.69 4.96
C TRP A 132 -3.79 -9.78 5.81
N TYR A 133 -3.67 -9.56 7.13
CA TYR A 133 -3.16 -10.58 8.05
C TYR A 133 -4.06 -11.80 8.14
N ALA A 134 -5.39 -11.61 8.17
CA ALA A 134 -6.35 -12.71 8.17
C ALA A 134 -6.23 -13.56 6.90
N ASN A 135 -6.23 -12.93 5.72
CA ASN A 135 -6.08 -13.62 4.44
C ASN A 135 -4.73 -14.33 4.34
N ARG A 136 -3.64 -13.70 4.79
CA ARG A 136 -2.31 -14.32 4.81
C ARG A 136 -2.30 -15.55 5.70
N GLN A 137 -2.90 -15.47 6.89
CA GLN A 137 -2.99 -16.60 7.79
C GLN A 137 -3.81 -17.73 7.18
N GLU A 138 -4.96 -17.44 6.57
CA GLU A 138 -5.76 -18.44 5.88
C GLU A 138 -4.97 -19.14 4.77
N GLN A 139 -4.23 -18.39 3.97
CA GLN A 139 -3.38 -18.95 2.91
C GLN A 139 -2.27 -19.85 3.46
N LEU A 140 -1.64 -19.46 4.57
CA LEU A 140 -0.65 -20.29 5.25
C LEU A 140 -1.27 -21.58 5.78
N GLU A 141 -2.42 -21.50 6.45
CA GLU A 141 -3.11 -22.68 6.97
C GLU A 141 -3.58 -23.61 5.83
N LYS A 142 -4.11 -23.06 4.75
CA LYS A 142 -4.47 -23.82 3.55
C LYS A 142 -3.26 -24.54 2.95
N THR A 143 -2.10 -23.87 2.90
CA THR A 143 -0.85 -24.47 2.41
C THR A 143 -0.36 -25.58 3.34
N LYS A 144 -0.40 -25.38 4.66
CA LYS A 144 -0.04 -26.41 5.64
C LYS A 144 -0.95 -27.64 5.52
N ILE A 145 -2.26 -27.44 5.38
CA ILE A 145 -3.23 -28.53 5.21
C ILE A 145 -2.98 -29.25 3.89
N ALA A 146 -2.76 -28.52 2.79
CA ALA A 146 -2.45 -29.11 1.49
C ALA A 146 -1.17 -29.96 1.53
N ASN A 147 -0.11 -29.45 2.16
CA ASN A 147 1.15 -30.19 2.32
C ASN A 147 0.98 -31.44 3.19
N ARG A 148 0.29 -31.34 4.33
CA ARG A 148 0.01 -32.50 5.17
C ARG A 148 -0.82 -33.55 4.43
N LYS A 149 -1.85 -33.12 3.70
CA LYS A 149 -2.68 -34.02 2.89
C LYS A 149 -1.85 -34.68 1.78
N ALA A 150 -1.01 -33.92 1.07
CA ALA A 150 -0.14 -34.47 0.04
C ALA A 150 0.87 -35.48 0.61
N GLU A 151 1.40 -35.23 1.81
CA GLU A 151 2.26 -36.17 2.53
C GLU A 151 1.50 -37.45 2.93
N GLU A 152 0.30 -37.32 3.49
CA GLU A 152 -0.55 -38.45 3.84
C GLU A 152 -0.90 -39.31 2.61
N GLU A 153 -1.25 -38.68 1.48
CA GLU A 153 -1.50 -39.35 0.20
C GLU A 153 -0.23 -40.03 -0.34
N PHE A 154 0.92 -39.36 -0.27
CA PHE A 154 2.20 -39.93 -0.69
C PHE A 154 2.58 -41.16 0.15
N ILE A 155 2.42 -41.10 1.48
CA ILE A 155 2.67 -42.22 2.38
C ILE A 155 1.67 -43.35 2.09
N ALA A 156 0.39 -43.05 1.92
CA ALA A 156 -0.62 -44.06 1.60
C ALA A 156 -0.32 -44.78 0.29
N ASP A 157 0.08 -44.08 -0.76
CA ASP A 157 0.46 -44.69 -2.04
C ASP A 157 1.79 -45.46 -1.94
N ARG A 158 2.70 -45.05 -1.04
CA ARG A 158 3.91 -45.81 -0.67
C ARG A 158 3.59 -47.06 0.16
N ASP A 159 2.54 -47.08 0.95
CA ASP A 159 2.25 -48.22 1.84
C ASP A 159 1.25 -49.21 1.22
N LYS A 160 0.39 -48.78 0.27
CA LYS A 160 -0.50 -49.66 -0.52
C LYS A 160 0.22 -50.75 -1.34
N GLY A 161 1.55 -50.68 -1.47
CA GLY A 161 2.32 -51.51 -2.40
C GLY A 161 2.94 -52.79 -1.84
N GLU A 162 2.67 -53.18 -0.59
CA GLU A 162 3.27 -54.38 0.05
C GLU A 162 2.93 -55.74 -0.62
N GLY A 163 2.25 -55.77 -1.77
CA GLY A 163 1.67 -56.97 -2.37
C GLY A 163 2.00 -57.24 -3.85
N GLY A 164 3.21 -56.95 -4.34
CA GLY A 164 3.70 -57.49 -5.63
C GLY A 164 3.67 -56.56 -6.85
N ALA A 165 3.51 -55.24 -6.66
CA ALA A 165 3.52 -54.23 -7.73
C ALA A 165 4.85 -53.44 -7.82
N ASP A 166 5.96 -54.00 -7.34
CA ASP A 166 7.22 -53.28 -7.11
C ASP A 166 7.79 -52.64 -8.39
N TRP A 167 7.65 -53.29 -9.55
CA TRP A 167 8.13 -52.74 -10.82
C TRP A 167 7.32 -51.55 -11.34
N ASP A 168 6.01 -51.50 -11.07
CA ASP A 168 5.19 -50.33 -11.41
C ASP A 168 5.55 -49.12 -10.54
N ARG A 169 5.89 -49.36 -9.25
CA ARG A 169 6.42 -48.32 -8.35
C ARG A 169 7.78 -47.80 -8.81
N ILE A 170 8.73 -48.71 -9.08
CA ILE A 170 10.08 -48.33 -9.53
C ILE A 170 9.98 -47.53 -10.84
N ALA A 171 9.12 -47.95 -11.77
CA ALA A 171 8.90 -47.23 -13.01
C ALA A 171 8.29 -45.84 -12.77
N LYS A 172 7.29 -45.67 -11.89
CA LYS A 172 6.72 -44.36 -11.55
C LYS A 172 7.74 -43.36 -11.00
N LEU A 173 8.76 -43.84 -10.28
CA LEU A 173 9.85 -43.02 -9.75
C LEU A 173 10.96 -42.73 -10.77
N CYS A 174 10.98 -43.45 -11.90
CA CYS A 174 12.01 -43.31 -12.93
C CYS A 174 11.60 -42.31 -14.02
N GLU A 175 12.50 -41.38 -14.34
CA GLU A 175 12.33 -40.43 -15.44
C GLU A 175 12.63 -41.09 -16.80
N PHE A 176 11.57 -41.36 -17.56
CA PHE A 176 11.65 -41.93 -18.91
C PHE A 176 11.66 -40.89 -20.04
N SER A 177 11.45 -39.61 -19.73
CA SER A 177 11.51 -38.55 -20.73
C SER A 177 12.93 -38.41 -21.29
N THR A 178 13.04 -38.46 -22.61
CA THR A 178 14.30 -38.20 -23.32
C THR A 178 14.70 -36.73 -23.29
N LYS A 179 13.74 -35.81 -23.03
CA LYS A 179 13.95 -34.36 -23.04
C LYS A 179 14.56 -33.80 -21.75
N ASN A 180 14.34 -34.48 -20.63
CA ASN A 180 14.84 -34.04 -19.31
C ASN A 180 16.08 -34.83 -18.85
N SER A 181 16.72 -35.56 -19.77
CA SER A 181 17.84 -36.44 -19.44
C SER A 181 19.14 -35.66 -19.24
N LYS A 182 19.43 -35.26 -18.00
CA LYS A 182 20.72 -34.65 -17.59
C LYS A 182 21.82 -35.70 -17.33
N ASN A 183 21.60 -36.96 -17.73
CA ASN A 183 22.52 -38.07 -17.46
C ASN A 183 23.71 -38.07 -18.42
N VAL A 184 24.92 -38.21 -17.88
CA VAL A 184 26.18 -38.33 -18.65
C VAL A 184 26.34 -39.73 -19.27
N ALA A 185 25.67 -40.74 -18.72
CA ALA A 185 25.69 -42.12 -19.21
C ALA A 185 24.40 -42.49 -19.97
N ASP A 186 24.52 -43.37 -20.96
CA ASP A 186 23.38 -43.90 -21.71
C ASP A 186 22.59 -44.91 -20.86
N LEU A 187 21.42 -44.49 -20.40
CA LEU A 187 20.50 -45.31 -19.61
C LEU A 187 19.42 -45.98 -20.47
N SER A 188 19.52 -45.96 -21.80
CA SER A 188 18.48 -46.48 -22.70
C SER A 188 18.20 -47.97 -22.47
N ARG A 189 19.24 -48.79 -22.28
CA ARG A 189 19.10 -50.21 -21.96
C ARG A 189 18.44 -50.44 -20.59
N PHE A 190 18.84 -49.66 -19.58
CA PHE A 190 18.26 -49.75 -18.24
C PHE A 190 16.79 -49.36 -18.23
N ARG A 191 16.43 -48.24 -18.88
CA ARG A 191 15.03 -47.81 -19.08
C ARG A 191 14.20 -48.87 -19.79
N SER A 192 14.74 -49.49 -20.83
CA SER A 192 14.07 -50.56 -21.57
C SER A 192 13.79 -51.79 -20.68
N ILE A 193 14.77 -52.21 -19.88
CA ILE A 193 14.61 -53.34 -18.94
C ILE A 193 13.54 -53.02 -17.87
N LEU A 194 13.56 -51.82 -17.29
CA LEU A 194 12.55 -51.39 -16.30
C LEU A 194 11.12 -51.40 -16.88
N LEU A 195 10.95 -50.93 -18.12
CA LEU A 195 9.66 -50.95 -18.81
C LEU A 195 9.19 -52.39 -19.11
N GLN A 196 10.10 -53.29 -19.49
CA GLN A 196 9.77 -54.71 -19.70
C GLN A 196 9.30 -55.36 -18.41
N LEU A 197 10.02 -55.14 -17.30
CA LEU A 197 9.67 -55.70 -16.00
C LEU A 197 8.33 -55.17 -15.47
N LYS A 198 8.05 -53.88 -15.66
CA LYS A 198 6.74 -53.29 -15.38
C LYS A 198 5.62 -53.99 -16.17
N ASN A 199 5.81 -54.21 -17.46
CA ASN A 199 4.78 -54.78 -18.33
C ASN A 199 4.59 -56.30 -18.14
N THR A 200 5.62 -57.00 -17.66
CA THR A 200 5.61 -58.45 -17.43
C THR A 200 5.07 -58.82 -16.05
N SER A 201 5.02 -57.85 -15.12
CA SER A 201 4.49 -57.98 -13.76
C SER A 201 2.96 -57.83 -13.65
N ASN A 202 2.24 -57.70 -14.78
CA ASN A 202 0.77 -57.75 -14.82
C ASN A 202 0.25 -59.14 -15.14
#